data_AF-U6DSS6-F1
#
_entry.id   AF-U6DSS6-F1
#
_cell.length_a   1.000
_cell.length_b   1.000
_cell.length_c   1.000
_cell.angle_alpha   90.00
_cell.angle_beta   90.00
_cell.angle_gamma   90.00
#
_symmetry.space_group_name_H-M   'P 1'
#
loop_
_entity.id
_entity.type
_entity.pdbx_description
1 polymer ?
#
loop_
_entity_poly.entity_id
_entity_poly.type
_entity_poly.pdbx_seq_one_letter_code
_entity_poly.pdbx_strand_id
1 'polypeptide(L)'
;MKQVPNPLPKVLSRRGVGSGIEAAERESFERTQTVSINKAINTQEVAVKEKHARTCILGTHHEKGAQTFWSVVNRLPLSSNAVLCWKFCHVFHKLLRDGHPNVLKDSLRYKNELSDMSRMWGHLSEGYGQLCSIYLRLLRTKMEYHTKNPRFPGNLQMSDRQLDEAGESDVNNFFQLTVEMFDYLECELNLFQTVFNSLDMSRSVSVTTAGQCRLAPLIQVILDCSHLYDYTVKLLFKLHSCLPADTLQGHRDRFMEQFTKLKDLFYRSSNLQYFKRLIQTPQLPENPPNFLRA
;
A
#
# COMPACT_ATOMS: atom_id res chain seq x y z
N MET A 1 -55.56 -60.55 18.85
CA MET A 1 -55.00 -59.87 17.66
C MET A 1 -54.08 -58.76 18.14
N LYS A 2 -52.76 -58.89 17.96
CA LYS A 2 -51.77 -57.85 18.30
C LYS A 2 -51.55 -56.97 17.05
N GLN A 3 -51.79 -55.66 17.16
CA GLN A 3 -51.50 -54.71 16.08
C GLN A 3 -49.99 -54.44 16.01
N VAL A 4 -49.44 -54.52 14.80
CA VAL A 4 -48.04 -54.21 14.46
C VAL A 4 -47.94 -52.73 14.12
N PRO A 5 -46.96 -51.95 14.65
CA PRO A 5 -46.77 -50.56 14.23
C PRO A 5 -46.08 -50.49 12.87
N ASN A 6 -46.64 -49.68 11.97
CA ASN A 6 -46.09 -49.39 10.65
C ASN A 6 -44.85 -48.48 10.76
N PRO A 7 -43.73 -48.72 10.05
CA PRO A 7 -42.58 -47.84 10.11
C PRO A 7 -42.79 -46.56 9.27
N LEU A 8 -42.49 -45.40 9.87
CA LEU A 8 -42.49 -44.10 9.19
C LEU A 8 -41.40 -44.02 8.11
N PRO A 9 -41.64 -43.33 6.97
CA PRO A 9 -40.65 -43.21 5.91
C PRO A 9 -39.43 -42.40 6.36
N LYS A 10 -38.22 -42.94 6.13
CA LYS A 10 -36.97 -42.19 6.30
C LYS A 10 -36.98 -41.00 5.34
N VAL A 11 -37.09 -39.79 5.89
CA VAL A 11 -36.83 -38.55 5.16
C VAL A 11 -35.36 -38.56 4.72
N LEU A 12 -35.13 -38.66 3.41
CA LEU A 12 -33.82 -38.44 2.79
C LEU A 12 -33.34 -37.02 3.13
N SER A 13 -32.41 -36.94 4.07
CA SER A 13 -31.71 -35.71 4.43
C SER A 13 -30.98 -35.16 3.19
N ARG A 14 -31.49 -34.05 2.64
CA ARG A 14 -30.89 -33.19 1.60
C ARG A 14 -29.61 -32.48 2.09
N ARG A 15 -28.65 -33.20 2.68
CA ARG A 15 -27.41 -32.60 3.23
C ARG A 15 -26.21 -32.60 2.28
N GLY A 16 -26.32 -33.10 1.06
CA GLY A 16 -25.17 -33.27 0.15
C GLY A 16 -25.04 -32.28 -1.01
N VAL A 17 -26.09 -31.51 -1.34
CA VAL A 17 -26.08 -30.68 -2.58
C VAL A 17 -25.47 -29.30 -2.33
N GLY A 18 -25.67 -28.71 -1.15
CA GLY A 18 -25.12 -27.38 -0.80
C GLY A 18 -23.60 -27.37 -0.64
N SER A 19 -23.02 -28.41 -0.02
CA SER A 19 -21.57 -28.50 0.21
C SER A 19 -20.75 -28.65 -1.07
N GLY A 20 -21.33 -29.29 -2.11
CA GLY A 20 -20.68 -29.42 -3.41
C GLY A 20 -20.68 -28.12 -4.22
N ILE A 21 -21.75 -27.33 -4.10
CA ILE A 21 -21.86 -26.02 -4.77
C ILE A 21 -20.90 -25.01 -4.13
N GLU A 22 -20.88 -24.92 -2.80
CA GLU A 22 -19.95 -24.02 -2.08
C GLU A 22 -18.48 -24.37 -2.36
N ALA A 23 -18.14 -25.67 -2.44
CA ALA A 23 -16.80 -26.11 -2.80
C ALA A 23 -16.43 -25.74 -4.25
N ALA A 24 -17.35 -25.90 -5.20
CA ALA A 24 -17.14 -25.54 -6.60
C ALA A 24 -17.02 -24.01 -6.80
N GLU A 25 -17.82 -23.22 -6.08
CA GLU A 25 -17.72 -21.76 -6.06
C GLU A 25 -16.38 -21.29 -5.51
N ARG A 26 -15.92 -21.91 -4.42
CA ARG A 26 -14.60 -21.65 -3.84
C ARG A 26 -13.47 -21.98 -4.82
N GLU A 27 -13.50 -23.14 -5.46
CA GLU A 27 -12.48 -23.53 -6.43
C GLU A 27 -12.46 -22.58 -7.64
N SER A 28 -13.64 -22.19 -8.14
CA SER A 28 -13.79 -21.23 -9.24
C SER A 28 -13.20 -19.85 -8.87
N PHE A 29 -13.46 -19.40 -7.64
CA PHE A 29 -12.88 -18.18 -7.10
C PHE A 29 -11.34 -18.26 -7.02
N GLU A 30 -10.81 -19.31 -6.39
CA GLU A 30 -9.36 -19.51 -6.22
C GLU A 30 -8.64 -19.58 -7.58
N ARG A 31 -9.26 -20.24 -8.57
CA ARG A 31 -8.76 -20.29 -9.95
C ARG A 31 -8.74 -18.90 -10.60
N THR A 32 -9.80 -18.12 -10.44
CA THR A 32 -9.91 -16.75 -10.99
C THR A 32 -8.90 -15.80 -10.37
N GLN A 33 -8.72 -15.88 -9.05
CA GLN A 33 -7.70 -15.11 -8.31
C GLN A 33 -6.30 -15.50 -8.76
N THR A 34 -6.01 -16.80 -8.84
CA THR A 34 -4.70 -17.31 -9.29
C THR A 34 -4.34 -16.79 -10.68
N VAL A 35 -5.28 -16.81 -11.63
CA VAL A 35 -5.06 -16.26 -12.98
C VAL A 35 -4.80 -14.75 -12.92
N SER A 36 -5.54 -14.02 -12.11
CA SER A 36 -5.39 -12.56 -12.00
C SER A 36 -4.06 -12.17 -11.36
N ILE A 37 -3.65 -12.85 -10.29
CA ILE A 37 -2.37 -12.64 -9.62
C ILE A 37 -1.22 -12.92 -10.59
N ASN A 38 -1.22 -14.05 -11.30
CA ASN A 38 -0.19 -14.37 -12.30
C ASN A 38 -0.18 -13.39 -13.50
N LYS A 39 -1.33 -12.83 -13.88
CA LYS A 39 -1.37 -11.79 -14.93
C LYS A 39 -0.95 -10.41 -14.42
N ALA A 40 -1.08 -10.12 -13.13
CA ALA A 40 -0.62 -8.88 -12.52
C ALA A 40 0.88 -8.92 -12.19
N ILE A 41 1.35 -10.05 -11.66
CA ILE A 41 2.73 -10.30 -11.21
C ILE A 41 3.36 -11.32 -12.17
N ASN A 42 3.97 -10.82 -13.24
CA ASN A 42 4.68 -11.62 -14.24
C ASN A 42 6.00 -10.96 -14.64
N THR A 43 6.84 -11.69 -15.38
CA THR A 43 8.17 -11.28 -15.80
C THR A 43 8.19 -10.23 -16.92
N GLN A 44 7.05 -9.91 -17.53
CA GLN A 44 7.00 -8.92 -18.61
C GLN A 44 7.15 -7.51 -18.04
N GLU A 45 8.11 -6.76 -18.57
CA GLU A 45 8.40 -5.36 -18.21
C GLU A 45 7.36 -4.40 -18.81
N VAL A 46 6.13 -4.55 -18.33
CA VAL A 46 4.95 -3.75 -18.66
C VAL A 46 4.24 -3.38 -17.37
N ALA A 47 3.58 -2.23 -17.36
CA ALA A 47 2.74 -1.82 -16.24
C ALA A 47 1.73 -2.90 -15.84
N VAL A 48 1.48 -3.01 -14.54
CA VAL A 48 0.44 -3.90 -14.00
C VAL A 48 -0.91 -3.50 -14.60
N LYS A 49 -1.62 -4.47 -15.17
CA LYS A 49 -2.93 -4.21 -15.77
C LYS A 49 -3.97 -3.99 -14.66
N GLU A 50 -4.58 -2.81 -14.64
CA GLU A 50 -5.53 -2.40 -13.58
C GLU A 50 -6.69 -3.39 -13.39
N LYS A 51 -7.20 -4.02 -14.46
CA LYS A 51 -8.25 -5.05 -14.31
C LYS A 51 -7.85 -6.24 -13.43
N HIS A 52 -6.57 -6.65 -13.49
CA HIS A 52 -6.08 -7.77 -12.69
C HIS A 52 -5.76 -7.34 -11.26
N ALA A 53 -5.17 -6.15 -11.07
CA ALA A 53 -4.97 -5.58 -9.74
C ALA A 53 -6.31 -5.38 -9.00
N ARG A 54 -7.32 -4.83 -9.69
CA ARG A 54 -8.70 -4.68 -9.16
C ARG A 54 -9.32 -6.01 -8.78
N THR A 55 -9.12 -7.06 -9.59
CA THR A 55 -9.60 -8.41 -9.27
C THR A 55 -8.93 -8.96 -8.00
N CYS A 56 -7.63 -8.70 -7.79
CA CYS A 56 -6.93 -9.08 -6.57
C CYS A 56 -7.52 -8.36 -5.34
N ILE A 57 -7.75 -7.04 -5.43
CA ILE A 57 -8.37 -6.24 -4.36
C ILE A 57 -9.76 -6.78 -4.00
N LEU A 58 -10.63 -6.96 -5.00
CA LEU A 58 -11.98 -7.52 -4.79
C LEU A 58 -11.93 -8.93 -4.21
N GLY A 59 -10.91 -9.72 -4.60
CA GLY A 59 -10.62 -11.01 -4.02
C GLY A 59 -10.45 -10.96 -2.51
N THR A 60 -9.68 -9.99 -2.01
CA THR A 60 -9.44 -9.85 -0.57
C THR A 60 -10.72 -9.56 0.22
N HIS A 61 -11.66 -8.79 -0.36
CA HIS A 61 -12.96 -8.52 0.25
C HIS A 61 -13.87 -9.74 0.23
N HIS A 62 -13.84 -10.51 -0.86
CA HIS A 62 -14.60 -11.75 -0.98
C HIS A 62 -14.17 -12.80 0.06
N GLU A 63 -12.86 -13.00 0.24
CA GLU A 63 -12.32 -13.97 1.22
C GLU A 63 -12.07 -13.39 2.62
N LYS A 64 -12.37 -12.10 2.84
CA LYS A 64 -12.13 -11.34 4.08
C LYS A 64 -10.68 -11.41 4.60
N GLY A 65 -9.71 -11.41 3.69
CA GLY A 65 -8.29 -11.62 4.00
C GLY A 65 -7.42 -11.62 2.75
N ALA A 66 -6.18 -12.09 2.89
CA ALA A 66 -5.22 -12.19 1.78
C ALA A 66 -4.71 -13.63 1.57
N GLN A 67 -5.47 -14.64 2.01
CA GLN A 67 -5.04 -16.03 1.99
C GLN A 67 -4.70 -16.51 0.56
N THR A 68 -5.57 -16.28 -0.41
CA THR A 68 -5.34 -16.72 -1.78
C THR A 68 -4.18 -15.95 -2.42
N PHE A 69 -4.09 -14.64 -2.14
CA PHE A 69 -2.97 -13.81 -2.60
C PHE A 69 -1.62 -14.39 -2.17
N TRP A 70 -1.43 -14.62 -0.87
CA TRP A 70 -0.18 -15.15 -0.34
C TRP A 70 0.10 -16.60 -0.77
N SER A 71 -0.93 -17.44 -0.90
CA SER A 71 -0.79 -18.82 -1.39
C SER A 71 -0.19 -18.89 -2.80
N VAL A 72 -0.55 -17.93 -3.67
CA VAL A 72 -0.02 -17.83 -5.04
C VAL A 72 1.34 -17.14 -5.04
N VAL A 73 1.48 -16.01 -4.33
CA VAL A 73 2.71 -15.21 -4.30
C VAL A 73 3.91 -16.00 -3.77
N ASN A 74 3.71 -16.83 -2.74
CA ASN A 74 4.79 -17.63 -2.15
C ASN A 74 5.35 -18.70 -3.11
N ARG A 75 4.70 -18.94 -4.25
CA ARG A 75 5.19 -19.85 -5.31
C ARG A 75 5.91 -19.10 -6.43
N LEU A 76 5.91 -17.76 -6.41
CA LEU A 76 6.59 -16.94 -7.40
C LEU A 76 8.06 -16.78 -7.02
N PRO A 77 9.00 -16.79 -7.98
CA PRO A 77 10.43 -16.62 -7.71
C PRO A 77 10.78 -15.13 -7.50
N LEU A 78 10.18 -14.49 -6.49
CA LEU A 78 10.34 -13.06 -6.23
C LEU A 78 11.79 -12.66 -5.93
N SER A 79 12.56 -13.54 -5.28
CA SER A 79 13.98 -13.31 -4.98
C SER A 79 14.91 -13.40 -6.20
N SER A 80 14.47 -14.05 -7.28
CA SER A 80 15.32 -14.34 -8.44
C SER A 80 14.96 -13.48 -9.66
N ASN A 81 13.87 -12.71 -9.60
CA ASN A 81 13.44 -11.87 -10.70
C ASN A 81 12.93 -10.52 -10.19
N ALA A 82 13.72 -9.48 -10.45
CA ALA A 82 13.44 -8.14 -9.93
C ALA A 82 12.16 -7.51 -10.53
N VAL A 83 11.78 -7.83 -11.77
CA VAL A 83 10.53 -7.34 -12.37
C VAL A 83 9.31 -7.98 -11.70
N LEU A 84 9.38 -9.28 -11.39
CA LEU A 84 8.37 -9.96 -10.58
C LEU A 84 8.25 -9.33 -9.19
N CYS A 85 9.36 -9.13 -8.49
CA CYS A 85 9.38 -8.48 -7.18
C CYS A 85 8.79 -7.07 -7.23
N TRP A 86 9.16 -6.27 -8.24
CA TRP A 86 8.65 -4.91 -8.42
C TRP A 86 7.13 -4.89 -8.58
N LYS A 87 6.59 -5.79 -9.40
CA LYS A 87 5.15 -5.91 -9.64
C LYS A 87 4.41 -6.51 -8.44
N PHE A 88 5.05 -7.41 -7.70
CA PHE A 88 4.56 -7.87 -6.39
C PHE A 88 4.42 -6.68 -5.44
N CYS A 89 5.47 -5.88 -5.26
CA CYS A 89 5.42 -4.71 -4.38
C CYS A 89 4.29 -3.76 -4.77
N HIS A 90 4.11 -3.50 -6.07
CA HIS A 90 3.01 -2.67 -6.56
C HIS A 90 1.63 -3.25 -6.23
N VAL A 91 1.39 -4.52 -6.56
CA VAL A 91 0.10 -5.15 -6.29
C VAL A 91 -0.16 -5.20 -4.79
N PHE A 92 0.85 -5.59 -3.99
CA PHE A 92 0.73 -5.65 -2.54
C PHE A 92 0.48 -4.26 -1.92
N HIS A 93 1.10 -3.19 -2.45
CA HIS A 93 0.80 -1.82 -2.03
C HIS A 93 -0.69 -1.48 -2.24
N LYS A 94 -1.24 -1.80 -3.43
CA LYS A 94 -2.66 -1.59 -3.71
C LYS A 94 -3.56 -2.41 -2.78
N LEU A 95 -3.18 -3.64 -2.43
CA LEU A 95 -3.90 -4.46 -1.47
C LEU A 95 -3.87 -3.87 -0.05
N LEU A 96 -2.73 -3.33 0.39
CA LEU A 96 -2.62 -2.64 1.68
C LEU A 96 -3.46 -1.35 1.73
N ARG A 97 -3.63 -0.67 0.58
CA ARG A 97 -4.44 0.55 0.49
C ARG A 97 -5.95 0.28 0.42
N ASP A 98 -6.36 -0.59 -0.50
CA ASP A 98 -7.76 -0.72 -0.92
C ASP A 98 -8.36 -2.12 -0.66
N GLY A 99 -7.56 -3.06 -0.18
CA GLY A 99 -8.00 -4.41 0.18
C GLY A 99 -8.79 -4.46 1.48
N HIS A 100 -9.26 -5.66 1.82
CA HIS A 100 -9.94 -5.90 3.09
C HIS A 100 -9.03 -5.56 4.29
N PRO A 101 -9.54 -5.00 5.42
CA PRO A 101 -8.70 -4.63 6.57
C PRO A 101 -7.82 -5.77 7.13
N ASN A 102 -8.25 -7.03 6.98
CA ASN A 102 -7.46 -8.18 7.40
C ASN A 102 -6.24 -8.46 6.52
N VAL A 103 -6.11 -7.86 5.33
CA VAL A 103 -4.91 -7.98 4.48
C VAL A 103 -3.68 -7.62 5.29
N LEU A 104 -3.71 -6.54 6.06
CA LEU A 104 -2.61 -6.13 6.92
C LEU A 104 -2.27 -7.23 7.94
N LYS A 105 -3.27 -7.69 8.69
CA LYS A 105 -3.11 -8.71 9.75
C LYS A 105 -2.55 -10.03 9.18
N ASP A 106 -3.11 -10.50 8.07
CA ASP A 106 -2.69 -11.73 7.39
C ASP A 106 -1.28 -11.62 6.83
N SER A 107 -0.81 -10.41 6.56
CA SER A 107 0.50 -10.13 5.97
C SER A 107 1.62 -10.02 7.02
N LEU A 108 1.30 -9.78 8.29
CA LEU A 108 2.30 -9.59 9.36
C LEU A 108 3.24 -10.81 9.51
N ARG A 109 2.75 -12.02 9.25
CA ARG A 109 3.56 -13.25 9.28
C ARG A 109 4.68 -13.28 8.22
N TYR A 110 4.56 -12.48 7.15
CA TYR A 110 5.58 -12.40 6.08
C TYR A 110 6.57 -11.24 6.29
N LYS A 111 6.45 -10.46 7.39
CA LYS A 111 7.28 -9.29 7.65
C LYS A 111 8.79 -9.58 7.60
N ASN A 112 9.22 -10.72 8.17
CA ASN A 112 10.63 -11.11 8.18
C ASN A 112 11.12 -11.48 6.77
N GLU A 113 10.33 -12.24 6.01
CA GLU A 113 10.64 -12.59 4.62
C GLU A 113 10.78 -11.34 3.74
N LEU A 114 9.87 -10.37 3.88
CA LEU A 114 9.96 -9.08 3.19
C LEU A 114 11.23 -8.30 3.58
N SER A 115 11.64 -8.39 4.85
CA SER A 115 12.87 -7.75 5.34
C SER A 115 14.11 -8.38 4.73
N ASP A 116 14.18 -9.71 4.68
CA ASP A 116 15.33 -10.43 4.13
C ASP A 116 15.41 -10.24 2.61
N MET A 117 14.27 -10.25 1.92
CA MET A 117 14.20 -9.92 0.49
C MET A 117 14.63 -8.48 0.21
N SER A 118 14.25 -7.52 1.07
CA SER A 118 14.71 -6.12 0.95
C SER A 118 16.24 -6.01 1.08
N ARG A 119 16.83 -6.69 2.07
CA ARG A 119 18.29 -6.72 2.28
C ARG A 119 19.02 -7.35 1.10
N MET A 120 18.54 -8.50 0.62
CA MET A 120 19.10 -9.20 -0.55
C MET A 120 19.15 -8.29 -1.77
N TRP A 121 18.02 -7.67 -2.13
CA TRP A 121 17.96 -6.76 -3.27
C TRP A 121 18.81 -5.51 -3.08
N GLY A 122 19.07 -5.10 -1.83
CA GLY A 122 19.90 -3.96 -1.48
C GLY A 122 21.39 -4.13 -1.83
N HIS A 123 21.84 -5.36 -2.12
CA HIS A 123 23.19 -5.59 -2.65
C HIS A 123 23.33 -5.18 -4.13
N LEU A 124 22.22 -5.01 -4.85
CA LEU A 124 22.23 -4.51 -6.22
C LEU A 124 22.07 -2.99 -6.21
N SER A 125 23.08 -2.27 -6.67
CA SER A 125 23.11 -0.81 -6.69
C SER A 125 22.28 -0.18 -7.82
N GLU A 126 21.85 -0.97 -8.80
CA GLU A 126 21.20 -0.46 -10.02
C GLU A 126 20.00 -1.32 -10.46
N GLY A 127 19.21 -0.74 -11.38
CA GLY A 127 18.06 -1.41 -11.99
C GLY A 127 16.94 -1.71 -10.99
N TYR A 128 16.12 -2.71 -11.32
CA TYR A 128 14.97 -3.08 -10.47
C TYR A 128 15.38 -3.60 -9.09
N GLY A 129 16.61 -4.11 -8.90
CA GLY A 129 17.06 -4.61 -7.60
C GLY A 129 17.01 -3.52 -6.54
N GLN A 130 17.69 -2.40 -6.79
CA GLN A 130 17.66 -1.23 -5.89
C GLN A 130 16.22 -0.74 -5.65
N LEU A 131 15.40 -0.66 -6.71
CA LEU A 131 14.00 -0.25 -6.61
C LEU A 131 13.19 -1.20 -5.71
N CYS A 132 13.37 -2.51 -5.86
CA CYS A 132 12.69 -3.52 -5.04
C CYS A 132 13.09 -3.43 -3.58
N SER A 133 14.39 -3.24 -3.29
CA SER A 133 14.88 -3.10 -1.92
C SER A 133 14.18 -1.95 -1.19
N ILE A 134 14.13 -0.77 -1.82
CA ILE A 134 13.52 0.44 -1.26
C ILE A 134 12.00 0.30 -1.16
N TYR A 135 11.35 -0.32 -2.15
CA TYR A 135 9.90 -0.52 -2.11
C TYR A 135 9.50 -1.53 -1.02
N LEU A 136 10.23 -2.62 -0.84
CA LEU A 136 9.97 -3.57 0.25
C LEU A 136 10.14 -2.90 1.62
N ARG A 137 11.12 -2.00 1.77
CA ARG A 137 11.28 -1.18 2.97
C ARG A 137 10.06 -0.29 3.21
N LEU A 138 9.58 0.40 2.17
CA LEU A 138 8.37 1.22 2.25
C LEU A 138 7.15 0.40 2.70
N LEU A 139 6.91 -0.77 2.10
CA LEU A 139 5.76 -1.63 2.44
C LEU A 139 5.82 -2.10 3.89
N ARG A 140 7.02 -2.42 4.39
CA ARG A 140 7.22 -2.74 5.81
C ARG A 140 6.93 -1.55 6.71
N THR A 141 7.43 -0.35 6.39
CA THR A 141 7.12 0.88 7.14
C THR A 141 5.61 1.14 7.17
N LYS A 142 4.93 1.01 6.02
CA LYS A 142 3.46 1.11 5.94
C LYS A 142 2.78 0.10 6.86
N MET A 143 3.17 -1.18 6.81
CA MET A 143 2.60 -2.22 7.68
C MET A 143 2.84 -1.92 9.17
N GLU A 144 4.04 -1.47 9.54
CA GLU A 144 4.39 -1.10 10.91
C GLU A 144 3.56 0.10 11.40
N TYR A 145 3.44 1.15 10.57
CA TYR A 145 2.61 2.32 10.86
C TYR A 145 1.16 1.94 11.16
N HIS A 146 0.53 1.15 10.28
CA HIS A 146 -0.88 0.77 10.47
C HIS A 146 -1.08 -0.27 11.60
N THR A 147 -0.04 -1.02 11.98
CA THR A 147 -0.10 -1.91 13.15
C THR A 147 -0.13 -1.10 14.44
N LYS A 148 0.68 -0.03 14.52
CA LYS A 148 0.70 0.88 15.67
C LYS A 148 -0.52 1.81 15.70
N ASN A 149 -1.01 2.19 14.53
CA ASN A 149 -2.08 3.17 14.36
C ASN A 149 -3.31 2.56 13.66
N PRO A 150 -4.03 1.61 14.29
CA PRO A 150 -5.11 0.84 13.65
C PRO A 150 -6.34 1.66 13.27
N ARG A 151 -6.46 2.91 13.75
CA ARG A 151 -7.52 3.85 13.37
C ARG A 151 -7.33 4.42 11.96
N PHE A 152 -6.10 4.37 11.42
CA PHE A 152 -5.81 4.86 10.07
C PHE A 152 -6.17 3.80 9.03
N PRO A 153 -7.08 4.11 8.08
CA PRO A 153 -7.37 3.21 6.98
C PRO A 153 -6.15 3.09 6.05
N GLY A 154 -6.05 1.97 5.33
CA GLY A 154 -4.91 1.66 4.47
C GLY A 154 -4.64 2.71 3.38
N ASN A 155 -5.69 3.37 2.88
CA ASN A 155 -5.61 4.43 1.88
C ASN A 155 -5.40 5.84 2.49
N LEU A 156 -5.26 5.92 3.82
CA LEU A 156 -5.09 7.12 4.63
C LEU A 156 -6.25 8.13 4.56
N GLN A 157 -7.42 7.78 4.01
CA GLN A 157 -8.54 8.71 3.95
C GLN A 157 -9.27 8.82 5.30
N MET A 158 -8.99 9.89 6.03
CA MET A 158 -9.71 10.25 7.26
C MET A 158 -10.10 11.73 7.26
N SER A 159 -11.19 12.03 7.97
CA SER A 159 -11.61 13.40 8.30
C SER A 159 -10.74 14.01 9.42
N ASP A 160 -10.77 15.34 9.55
CA ASP A 160 -10.04 16.07 10.60
C ASP A 160 -10.43 15.59 12.00
N ARG A 161 -11.73 15.32 12.20
CA ARG A 161 -12.24 14.74 13.44
C ARG A 161 -11.61 13.38 13.75
N GLN A 162 -11.49 12.50 12.76
CA GLN A 162 -10.89 11.17 12.94
C GLN A 162 -9.38 11.27 13.20
N LEU A 163 -8.69 12.24 12.59
CA LEU A 163 -7.29 12.52 12.88
C LEU A 163 -7.11 12.99 14.33
N ASP A 164 -7.96 13.89 14.79
CA ASP A 164 -7.95 14.37 16.17
C ASP A 164 -8.24 13.25 17.18
N GLU A 165 -9.24 12.42 16.89
CA GLU A 165 -9.58 11.25 17.69
C GLU A 165 -8.41 10.25 17.75
N ALA A 166 -7.60 10.14 16.69
CA ALA A 166 -6.47 9.22 16.64
C ALA A 166 -5.32 9.58 17.59
N GLY A 167 -5.15 10.85 17.94
CA GLY A 167 -4.20 11.25 18.99
C GLY A 167 -4.78 11.25 20.40
N GLU A 168 -6.05 10.86 20.58
CA GLU A 168 -6.69 10.63 21.89
C GLU A 168 -6.62 11.83 22.85
N SER A 169 -6.56 13.05 22.31
CA SER A 169 -6.35 14.29 23.08
C SER A 169 -5.07 14.30 23.94
N ASP A 170 -4.11 13.43 23.65
CA ASP A 170 -2.82 13.36 24.35
C ASP A 170 -1.71 13.94 23.45
N VAL A 171 -1.01 14.96 23.95
CA VAL A 171 0.09 15.61 23.25
C VAL A 171 1.23 14.64 22.90
N ASN A 172 1.49 13.64 23.73
CA ASN A 172 2.51 12.62 23.48
C ASN A 172 2.13 11.73 22.29
N ASN A 173 0.84 11.40 22.17
CA ASN A 173 0.33 10.63 21.04
C ASN A 173 0.43 11.44 19.75
N PHE A 174 0.05 12.73 19.75
CA PHE A 174 0.23 13.60 18.58
C PHE A 174 1.71 13.74 18.19
N PHE A 175 2.60 13.86 19.18
CA PHE A 175 4.04 13.96 18.94
C PHE A 175 4.57 12.69 18.27
N GLN A 176 4.29 11.52 18.87
CA GLN A 176 4.73 10.23 18.33
C GLN A 176 4.11 9.94 16.95
N LEU A 177 2.83 10.22 16.77
CA LEU A 177 2.14 10.06 15.49
C LEU A 177 2.80 10.90 14.39
N THR A 178 3.21 12.14 14.70
CA THR A 178 3.90 13.01 13.75
C THR A 178 5.26 12.45 13.35
N VAL A 179 6.04 11.94 14.31
CA VAL A 179 7.32 11.27 14.04
C VAL A 179 7.14 10.07 13.11
N GLU A 180 6.14 9.23 13.39
CA GLU A 180 5.86 8.04 12.58
C GLU A 180 5.37 8.38 11.17
N MET A 181 4.58 9.46 11.02
CA MET A 181 4.18 9.97 9.71
C MET A 181 5.38 10.51 8.92
N PHE A 182 6.34 11.17 9.56
CA PHE A 182 7.56 11.60 8.89
C PHE A 182 8.41 10.41 8.41
N ASP A 183 8.54 9.35 9.21
CA ASP A 183 9.28 8.14 8.81
C ASP A 183 8.61 7.44 7.62
N TYR A 184 7.27 7.42 7.60
CA TYR A 184 6.51 6.88 6.50
C TYR A 184 6.66 7.74 5.23
N LEU A 185 6.47 9.05 5.34
CA LEU A 185 6.62 10.00 4.24
C LEU A 185 8.04 9.99 3.65
N GLU A 186 9.07 9.84 4.48
CA GLU A 186 10.44 9.71 4.03
C GLU A 186 10.65 8.47 3.15
N CYS A 187 10.04 7.33 3.50
CA CYS A 187 10.10 6.12 2.68
C CYS A 187 9.41 6.31 1.32
N GLU A 188 8.25 6.99 1.29
CA GLU A 188 7.52 7.32 0.05
C GLU A 188 8.37 8.21 -0.87
N LEU A 189 8.95 9.29 -0.31
CA LEU A 189 9.83 10.22 -1.02
C LEU A 189 11.08 9.53 -1.57
N ASN A 190 11.71 8.67 -0.77
CA ASN A 190 12.89 7.92 -1.19
C ASN A 190 12.59 6.95 -2.35
N LEU A 191 11.43 6.29 -2.33
CA LEU A 191 11.02 5.43 -3.45
C LEU A 191 10.82 6.26 -4.72
N PHE A 192 10.09 7.38 -4.61
CA PHE A 192 9.87 8.28 -5.74
C PHE A 192 11.19 8.75 -6.37
N GLN A 193 12.10 9.27 -5.55
CA GLN A 193 13.38 9.80 -6.01
C GLN A 193 14.24 8.72 -6.67
N THR A 194 14.30 7.52 -6.09
CA THR A 194 15.09 6.42 -6.66
C THR A 194 14.51 5.95 -8.00
N VAL A 195 13.18 5.82 -8.10
CA VAL A 195 12.53 5.49 -9.37
C VAL A 195 12.86 6.56 -10.41
N PHE A 196 12.69 7.84 -10.08
CA PHE A 196 12.98 8.93 -11.02
C PHE A 196 14.45 8.97 -11.46
N ASN A 197 15.39 8.72 -10.55
CA ASN A 197 16.82 8.66 -10.88
C ASN A 197 17.17 7.45 -11.78
N SER A 198 16.35 6.39 -11.74
CA SER A 198 16.53 5.22 -12.61
C SER A 198 15.97 5.41 -14.03
N LEU A 199 15.27 6.51 -14.30
CA LEU A 199 14.64 6.78 -15.59
C LEU A 199 15.59 7.57 -16.50
N ASP A 200 15.74 7.08 -17.73
CA ASP A 200 16.38 7.85 -18.81
C ASP A 200 15.38 8.90 -19.34
N MET A 201 15.47 10.12 -18.83
CA MET A 201 14.59 11.23 -19.17
C MET A 201 14.74 11.72 -20.62
N SER A 202 15.78 11.29 -21.35
CA SER A 202 15.93 11.58 -22.78
C SER A 202 14.97 10.74 -23.64
N ARG A 203 14.43 9.65 -23.08
CA ARG A 203 13.43 8.79 -23.72
C ARG A 203 12.03 9.23 -23.33
N SER A 204 11.05 8.92 -24.18
CA SER A 204 9.63 9.15 -23.86
C SER A 204 9.14 8.11 -22.84
N VAL A 205 9.56 8.25 -21.59
CA VAL A 205 9.29 7.28 -20.50
C VAL A 205 7.79 7.04 -20.33
N SER A 206 6.98 8.07 -20.55
CA SER A 206 5.51 7.98 -20.46
C SER A 206 4.86 7.07 -21.51
N VAL A 207 5.56 6.69 -22.59
CA VAL A 207 5.02 5.81 -23.64
C VAL A 207 5.70 4.44 -23.72
N THR A 208 6.94 4.31 -23.25
CA THR A 208 7.64 3.01 -23.24
C THR A 208 7.04 2.06 -22.21
N THR A 209 6.93 0.78 -22.54
CA THR A 209 6.42 -0.26 -21.61
C THR A 209 7.25 -0.35 -20.33
N ALA A 210 8.58 -0.29 -20.48
CA ALA A 210 9.54 -0.30 -19.38
C ALA A 210 9.41 0.94 -18.47
N GLY A 211 9.23 2.12 -19.08
CA GLY A 211 8.98 3.36 -18.34
C GLY A 211 7.68 3.32 -17.55
N GLN A 212 6.58 2.88 -18.19
CA GLN A 212 5.30 2.72 -17.51
C GLN A 212 5.34 1.65 -16.40
N CYS A 213 6.12 0.58 -16.59
CA CYS A 213 6.33 -0.44 -15.56
C CYS A 213 6.95 0.16 -14.28
N ARG A 214 7.96 1.04 -14.42
CA ARG A 214 8.58 1.77 -13.31
C ARG A 214 7.69 2.88 -12.74
N LEU A 215 6.94 3.60 -13.58
CA LEU A 215 6.10 4.72 -13.14
C LEU A 215 4.80 4.29 -12.44
N ALA A 216 4.20 3.17 -12.85
CA ALA A 216 2.89 2.73 -12.35
C ALA A 216 2.76 2.71 -10.81
N PRO A 217 3.75 2.22 -10.04
CA PRO A 217 3.61 2.16 -8.59
C PRO A 217 3.68 3.52 -7.90
N LEU A 218 4.27 4.53 -8.55
CA LEU A 218 4.35 5.90 -8.02
C LEU A 218 2.99 6.57 -7.91
N ILE A 219 1.95 6.04 -8.57
CA ILE A 219 0.58 6.50 -8.34
C ILE A 219 0.19 6.33 -6.86
N GLN A 220 0.53 5.19 -6.25
CA GLN A 220 0.22 4.97 -4.83
C GLN A 220 1.03 5.93 -3.94
N VAL A 221 2.32 6.11 -4.28
CA VAL A 221 3.23 7.06 -3.60
C VAL A 221 2.67 8.49 -3.62
N ILE A 222 2.21 8.98 -4.78
CA ILE A 222 1.63 10.33 -4.92
C ILE A 222 0.39 10.48 -4.02
N LEU A 223 -0.46 9.45 -3.95
CA LEU A 223 -1.68 9.48 -3.13
C LEU A 223 -1.35 9.44 -1.63
N ASP A 224 -0.42 8.58 -1.19
CA ASP A 224 0.02 8.52 0.21
C ASP A 224 0.71 9.82 0.64
N CYS A 225 1.63 10.34 -0.18
CA CYS A 225 2.30 11.63 0.05
C CYS A 225 1.30 12.78 0.25
N SER A 226 0.20 12.79 -0.51
CA SER A 226 -0.83 13.83 -0.38
C SER A 226 -1.47 13.84 1.00
N HIS A 227 -1.86 12.67 1.51
CA HIS A 227 -2.49 12.55 2.83
C HIS A 227 -1.49 12.77 3.97
N LEU A 228 -0.28 12.21 3.85
CA LEU A 228 0.77 12.37 4.85
C LEU A 228 1.18 13.85 4.99
N TYR A 229 1.27 14.59 3.89
CA TYR A 229 1.51 16.04 3.93
C TYR A 229 0.39 16.78 4.68
N ASP A 230 -0.87 16.55 4.31
CA ASP A 230 -2.02 17.22 4.93
C ASP A 230 -2.06 16.97 6.46
N TYR A 231 -1.84 15.72 6.88
CA TYR A 231 -1.84 15.35 8.29
C TYR A 231 -0.64 15.91 9.05
N THR A 232 0.57 15.87 8.48
CA THR A 232 1.75 16.47 9.14
C THR A 232 1.58 17.96 9.33
N VAL A 233 0.99 18.69 8.38
CA VAL A 233 0.67 20.13 8.56
C VAL A 233 -0.30 20.33 9.73
N LYS A 234 -1.42 19.61 9.77
CA LYS A 234 -2.43 19.72 10.82
C LYS A 234 -1.88 19.38 12.21
N LEU A 235 -1.13 18.28 12.29
CA LEU A 235 -0.52 17.82 13.53
C LEU A 235 0.55 18.80 14.03
N LEU A 236 1.36 19.40 13.15
CA LEU A 236 2.35 20.40 13.55
C LEU A 236 1.71 21.67 14.11
N PHE A 237 0.64 22.17 13.50
CA PHE A 237 -0.12 23.29 14.08
C PHE A 237 -0.67 22.93 15.47
N LYS A 238 -1.22 21.73 15.62
CA LYS A 238 -1.73 21.23 16.91
C LYS A 238 -0.64 21.05 17.98
N LEU A 239 0.55 20.57 17.59
CA LEU A 239 1.67 20.47 18.51
C LEU A 239 2.15 21.85 18.93
N HIS A 240 2.20 22.80 18.00
CA HIS A 240 2.60 24.18 18.27
C HIS A 240 1.63 24.95 19.18
N SER A 241 0.36 24.57 19.23
CA SER A 241 -0.59 25.14 20.20
C SER A 241 -0.46 24.55 21.61
N CYS A 242 0.25 23.42 21.76
CA CYS A 242 0.38 22.69 23.03
C CYS A 242 1.80 22.66 23.61
N LEU A 243 2.84 22.87 22.79
CA LEU A 243 4.24 22.71 23.17
C LEU A 243 5.09 23.94 22.80
N PRO A 244 6.15 24.24 23.57
CA PRO A 244 7.08 25.31 23.24
C PRO A 244 7.75 25.11 21.88
N ALA A 245 8.00 26.23 21.18
CA ALA A 245 8.63 26.19 19.86
C ALA A 245 9.97 25.45 19.86
N ASP A 246 10.78 25.60 20.90
CA ASP A 246 12.11 24.95 21.01
C ASP A 246 11.99 23.42 21.06
N THR A 247 10.92 22.88 21.67
CA THR A 247 10.65 21.43 21.72
C THR A 247 10.36 20.85 20.32
N LEU A 248 9.82 21.67 19.42
CA LEU A 248 9.40 21.26 18.08
C LEU A 248 10.40 21.62 16.99
N GLN A 249 11.62 22.06 17.33
CA GLN A 249 12.63 22.43 16.33
C GLN A 249 12.92 21.27 15.36
N GLY A 250 13.22 20.07 15.87
CA GLY A 250 13.48 18.91 15.01
C GLY A 250 12.29 18.50 14.14
N HIS A 251 11.05 18.76 14.58
CA HIS A 251 9.85 18.51 13.78
C HIS A 251 9.75 19.48 12.61
N ARG A 252 10.02 20.77 12.83
CA ARG A 252 10.06 21.78 11.77
C ARG A 252 11.18 21.50 10.77
N ASP A 253 12.36 21.10 11.24
CA ASP A 253 13.49 20.78 10.37
C ASP A 253 13.17 19.61 9.43
N ARG A 254 12.65 18.50 9.97
CA ARG A 254 12.18 17.35 9.16
C ARG A 254 11.09 17.75 8.17
N PHE A 255 10.09 18.52 8.63
CA PHE A 255 9.03 19.00 7.75
C PHE A 255 9.58 19.82 6.58
N MET A 256 10.48 20.76 6.84
CA MET A 256 11.05 21.63 5.80
C MET A 256 11.85 20.86 4.75
N GLU A 257 12.61 19.85 5.18
CA GLU A 257 13.31 18.94 4.27
C GLU A 257 12.31 18.18 3.39
N GLN A 258 11.30 17.56 4.01
CA GLN A 258 10.29 16.78 3.30
C GLN A 258 9.40 17.63 2.40
N PHE A 259 9.09 18.86 2.79
CA PHE A 259 8.30 19.81 1.99
C PHE A 259 9.02 20.14 0.67
N THR A 260 10.33 20.38 0.72
CA THR A 260 11.14 20.61 -0.48
C THR A 260 11.08 19.41 -1.43
N LYS A 261 11.26 18.19 -0.91
CA LYS A 261 11.18 16.94 -1.69
C LYS A 261 9.78 16.71 -2.25
N LEU A 262 8.72 16.99 -1.48
CA LEU A 262 7.33 16.89 -1.91
C LEU A 262 6.98 17.87 -3.03
N LYS A 263 7.48 19.10 -2.97
CA LYS A 263 7.30 20.08 -4.07
C LYS A 263 7.90 19.55 -5.37
N ASP A 264 9.13 19.03 -5.33
CA ASP A 264 9.77 18.40 -6.49
C ASP A 264 8.97 17.18 -6.98
N LEU A 265 8.52 16.32 -6.06
CA LEU A 265 7.69 15.15 -6.38
C LEU A 265 6.42 15.51 -7.13
N PHE A 266 5.61 16.42 -6.59
CA PHE A 266 4.35 16.82 -7.22
C PHE A 266 4.57 17.61 -8.50
N TYR A 267 5.60 18.48 -8.55
CA TYR A 267 5.95 19.19 -9.78
C TYR A 267 6.34 18.22 -10.90
N ARG A 268 7.27 17.29 -10.66
CA ARG A 268 7.68 16.27 -11.63
C ARG A 268 6.51 15.38 -12.06
N SER A 269 5.69 14.95 -11.09
CA SER A 269 4.50 14.13 -11.36
C SER A 269 3.50 14.87 -12.26
N SER A 270 3.24 16.14 -11.95
CA SER A 270 2.32 16.99 -12.71
C SER A 270 2.81 17.28 -14.13
N ASN A 271 4.10 17.10 -14.43
CA ASN A 271 4.67 17.31 -15.77
C ASN A 271 4.65 16.04 -16.65
N LEU A 272 4.59 14.85 -16.05
CA LEU A 272 4.58 13.60 -16.81
C LEU A 272 3.19 13.25 -17.36
N GLN A 273 3.13 13.01 -18.67
CA GLN A 273 1.89 12.64 -19.36
C GLN A 273 1.27 11.34 -18.83
N TYR A 274 2.10 10.41 -18.34
CA TYR A 274 1.62 9.19 -17.72
C TYR A 274 0.67 9.45 -16.54
N PHE A 275 1.06 10.31 -15.60
CA PHE A 275 0.25 10.61 -14.42
C PHE A 275 -0.94 11.51 -14.75
N LYS A 276 -0.77 12.53 -15.61
CA LYS A 276 -1.85 13.45 -16.04
C LYS A 276 -3.10 12.71 -16.54
N ARG A 277 -2.93 11.55 -17.16
CA ARG A 277 -4.03 10.75 -17.73
C ARG A 277 -4.72 9.85 -16.70
N LEU A 278 -4.08 9.57 -15.57
CA LEU A 278 -4.50 8.54 -14.63
C LEU A 278 -4.97 9.11 -13.29
N ILE A 279 -4.40 10.23 -12.84
CA ILE A 279 -4.73 10.87 -11.57
C ILE A 279 -4.67 12.39 -11.68
N GLN A 280 -5.39 13.08 -10.79
CA GLN A 280 -5.14 14.48 -10.50
C GLN A 280 -3.97 14.59 -9.51
N THR A 281 -2.87 15.19 -9.94
CA THR A 281 -1.71 15.40 -9.06
C THR A 281 -2.04 16.51 -8.05
N PRO A 282 -1.83 16.30 -6.74
CA PRO A 282 -1.98 17.34 -5.72
C PRO A 282 -1.09 18.56 -6.01
N GLN A 283 -1.52 19.72 -5.53
CA GLN A 283 -0.74 20.97 -5.61
C GLN A 283 -0.38 21.41 -4.19
N LEU A 284 0.87 21.81 -4.01
CA LEU A 284 1.34 22.38 -2.75
C LEU A 284 1.34 23.91 -2.81
N PRO A 285 1.21 24.58 -1.66
CA PRO A 285 1.44 26.02 -1.60
C PRO A 285 2.86 26.37 -2.04
N GLU A 286 3.03 27.59 -2.54
CA GLU A 286 4.34 28.08 -2.98
C GLU A 286 5.36 28.09 -1.83
N ASN A 287 4.92 28.58 -0.67
CA ASN A 287 5.70 28.68 0.56
C ASN A 287 5.24 27.65 1.59
N PRO A 288 6.16 27.10 2.41
CA PRO A 288 5.79 26.22 3.50
C PRO A 288 4.92 26.94 4.54
N PRO A 289 4.03 26.23 5.25
CA PRO A 289 3.26 26.80 6.35
C PRO A 289 4.16 27.39 7.45
N ASN A 290 3.73 28.50 8.05
CA ASN A 290 4.40 29.09 9.20
C ASN A 290 3.76 28.61 10.51
N PHE A 291 4.35 27.57 11.11
CA PHE A 291 3.85 26.97 12.35
C PHE A 291 4.05 27.84 13.61
N LEU A 292 4.85 28.91 13.54
CA LEU A 292 5.07 29.82 14.67
C LEU A 292 3.96 30.88 14.79
N ARG A 293 3.01 30.91 13.85
CA ARG A 293 1.82 31.76 13.89
C ARG A 293 0.55 30.97 14.27
N ALA A 294 0.73 29.77 14.83
CA ALA A 294 -0.32 28.87 15.28
C ALA A 294 -1.11 29.45 16.47
#